data_AF-A0A1X4G6I9-F1
#
_entry.id   AF-A0A1X4G6I9-F1
#
_cell.length_a   1.000
_cell.length_b   1.000
_cell.length_c   1.000
_cell.angle_alpha   90.00
_cell.angle_beta   90.00
_cell.angle_gamma   90.00
#
_symmetry.space_group_name_H-M   'P 1'
#
loop_
_entity.id
_entity.type
_entity.pdbx_description
1 polymer ?
#
loop_
_entity_poly.entity_id
_entity_poly.type
_entity_poly.pdbx_seq_one_letter_code
_entity_poly.pdbx_strand_id
1 'polypeptide(L)'
;MKKFISSAIFTSVIGISSIFVSSVAKADFNVSQYAQSQADGCTAFPDRIRFAYDFTGACNSHDWCYSYSEVSRKNCDDSLLREAEASCNGKRVCLKAAQVLYKGVRRFGQPYFLRARQASGRPQNDSR
;
A
#
# COMPACT_ATOMS: atom_id res chain seq x y z
N MET A 1 0.49 47.62 -34.74
CA MET A 1 1.76 47.84 -33.99
C MET A 1 1.42 48.33 -32.59
N LYS A 2 2.07 47.76 -31.55
CA LYS A 2 2.11 48.16 -30.12
C LYS A 2 0.81 47.92 -29.32
N LYS A 3 0.79 47.43 -28.07
CA LYS A 3 1.75 46.84 -27.09
C LYS A 3 0.88 46.20 -25.98
N PHE A 4 1.40 45.15 -25.33
CA PHE A 4 0.79 44.41 -24.21
C PHE A 4 0.86 45.15 -22.85
N ILE A 5 0.15 44.53 -21.88
CA ILE A 5 0.38 44.41 -20.41
C ILE A 5 -0.45 45.36 -19.49
N SER A 6 -1.38 44.80 -18.71
CA SER A 6 -1.39 44.65 -17.22
C SER A 6 -2.62 45.39 -16.64
N SER A 7 -3.31 45.06 -15.55
CA SER A 7 -3.15 44.12 -14.44
C SER A 7 -4.54 43.96 -13.77
N ALA A 8 -4.72 42.90 -12.99
CA ALA A 8 -5.97 42.52 -12.31
C ALA A 8 -6.42 43.46 -11.17
N ILE A 9 -7.73 43.52 -10.91
CA ILE A 9 -8.29 43.77 -9.57
C ILE A 9 -9.45 42.80 -9.32
N PHE A 10 -9.29 42.01 -8.27
CA PHE A 10 -10.23 41.10 -7.63
C PHE A 10 -11.23 41.89 -6.77
N THR A 11 -12.53 41.63 -6.88
CA THR A 11 -13.44 41.68 -5.71
C THR A 11 -14.58 40.67 -5.87
N SER A 12 -14.70 39.83 -4.85
CA SER A 12 -15.61 38.70 -4.69
C SER A 12 -17.04 39.12 -4.35
N VAL A 13 -18.04 38.39 -4.85
CA VAL A 13 -19.26 38.09 -4.08
C VAL A 13 -19.77 36.71 -4.47
N ILE A 14 -19.77 35.82 -3.48
CA ILE A 14 -20.25 34.44 -3.55
C ILE A 14 -21.78 34.47 -3.44
N GLY A 15 -22.48 34.14 -4.52
CA GLY A 15 -23.89 33.78 -4.49
C GLY A 15 -24.03 32.27 -4.33
N ILE A 16 -24.37 31.82 -3.12
CA ILE A 16 -24.65 30.41 -2.78
C ILE A 16 -26.06 30.02 -3.26
N SER A 17 -26.13 29.19 -4.30
CA SER A 17 -27.29 28.33 -4.55
C SER A 17 -26.93 26.91 -4.12
N SER A 18 -27.47 26.52 -2.96
CA SER A 18 -27.29 25.22 -2.32
C SER A 18 -27.85 24.09 -3.18
N ILE A 19 -26.98 23.23 -3.72
CA ILE A 19 -27.37 21.90 -4.17
C ILE A 19 -26.98 20.95 -3.05
N PHE A 20 -27.97 20.36 -2.39
CA PHE A 20 -27.80 19.32 -1.38
C PHE A 20 -27.22 18.07 -2.05
N VAL A 21 -25.89 17.98 -2.14
CA VAL A 21 -25.22 16.72 -2.45
C VAL A 21 -25.06 15.97 -1.14
N SER A 22 -25.81 14.87 -1.04
CA SER A 22 -25.83 13.92 0.07
C SER A 22 -24.43 13.63 0.61
N SER A 23 -24.28 13.88 1.91
CA SER A 23 -23.05 13.76 2.68
C SER A 23 -22.59 12.30 2.86
N VAL A 24 -22.12 11.61 1.82
CA VAL A 24 -21.36 10.35 1.99
C VAL A 24 -20.36 10.15 0.83
N ALA A 25 -19.29 10.94 0.74
CA ALA A 25 -18.23 10.70 -0.27
C ALA A 25 -16.86 11.33 0.05
N LYS A 26 -16.49 11.52 1.32
CA LYS A 26 -15.17 12.11 1.68
C LYS A 26 -14.33 11.31 2.68
N ALA A 27 -14.81 10.16 3.15
CA ALA A 27 -14.01 9.26 3.97
C ALA A 27 -13.28 8.19 3.14
N ASP A 28 -13.87 7.72 2.03
CA ASP A 28 -13.35 6.54 1.31
C ASP A 28 -12.24 6.82 0.30
N PHE A 29 -12.13 8.06 -0.22
CA PHE A 29 -11.09 8.40 -1.21
C PHE A 29 -9.69 8.51 -0.59
N ASN A 30 -9.60 8.94 0.67
CA ASN A 30 -8.32 9.07 1.38
C ASN A 30 -7.80 7.75 1.95
N VAL A 31 -8.68 6.81 2.32
CA VAL A 31 -8.28 5.49 2.81
C VAL A 31 -7.65 4.66 1.69
N SER A 32 -8.21 4.71 0.47
CA SER A 32 -7.71 3.96 -0.69
C SER A 32 -6.40 4.52 -1.24
N GLN A 33 -6.25 5.85 -1.34
CA GLN A 33 -4.98 6.49 -1.74
C GLN A 33 -3.86 6.24 -0.73
N TYR A 34 -4.16 6.27 0.57
CA TYR A 34 -3.17 5.92 1.60
C TYR A 34 -2.80 4.44 1.53
N ALA A 35 -3.78 3.55 1.31
CA ALA A 35 -3.54 2.12 1.14
C ALA A 35 -2.64 1.82 -0.06
N GLN A 36 -2.80 2.56 -1.16
CA GLN A 36 -1.93 2.46 -2.33
C GLN A 36 -0.54 3.06 -2.10
N SER A 37 -0.41 4.12 -1.31
CA SER A 37 0.91 4.66 -0.91
C SER A 37 1.69 3.73 0.03
N GLN A 38 0.99 2.77 0.66
CA GLN A 38 1.56 1.77 1.55
C GLN A 38 1.93 0.48 0.82
N ALA A 39 1.32 0.20 -0.33
CA ALA A 39 1.71 -0.88 -1.23
C ALA A 39 2.94 -0.45 -2.04
N ASP A 40 4.13 -0.70 -1.51
CA ASP A 40 5.39 -0.38 -2.19
C ASP A 40 5.88 -1.55 -3.06
N GLY A 41 5.22 -2.71 -2.97
CA GLY A 41 5.59 -3.92 -3.67
C GLY A 41 6.74 -4.60 -2.95
N CYS A 42 7.70 -5.16 -3.70
CA CYS A 42 8.79 -5.91 -3.08
C CYS A 42 10.06 -5.04 -2.90
N THR A 43 9.95 -3.75 -2.59
CA THR A 43 11.08 -2.78 -2.65
C THR A 43 12.22 -3.09 -1.67
N ALA A 44 11.90 -3.67 -0.52
CA ALA A 44 12.89 -4.09 0.47
C ALA A 44 13.58 -5.44 0.14
N PHE A 45 13.31 -6.01 -1.04
CA PHE A 45 13.75 -7.35 -1.42
C PHE A 45 14.80 -7.34 -2.55
N PRO A 46 15.77 -8.29 -2.57
CA PRO A 46 16.87 -8.26 -3.54
C PRO A 46 16.39 -8.22 -5.00
N ASP A 47 16.92 -7.26 -5.74
CA ASP A 47 16.61 -7.02 -7.15
C ASP A 47 16.72 -8.27 -8.03
N ARG A 48 17.75 -9.10 -7.80
CA ARG A 48 17.96 -10.35 -8.54
C ARG A 48 16.76 -11.30 -8.49
N ILE A 49 15.95 -11.26 -7.43
CA ILE A 49 14.74 -12.08 -7.32
C ILE A 49 13.56 -11.37 -7.99
N ARG A 50 13.43 -10.04 -7.83
CA ARG A 50 12.40 -9.22 -8.51
C ARG A 50 12.49 -9.32 -10.03
N PHE A 51 13.69 -9.41 -10.59
CA PHE A 51 13.91 -9.55 -12.03
C PHE A 51 13.67 -10.98 -12.55
N ALA A 52 13.73 -11.99 -11.68
CA ALA A 52 13.52 -13.39 -12.06
C ALA A 52 12.05 -13.83 -11.92
N TYR A 53 11.34 -13.29 -10.93
CA TYR A 53 9.95 -13.64 -10.61
C TYR A 53 9.16 -12.41 -10.21
N ASP A 54 7.95 -12.27 -10.74
CA ASP A 54 7.03 -11.23 -10.35
C ASP A 54 6.22 -11.67 -9.12
N PHE A 55 6.58 -11.13 -7.95
CA PHE A 55 5.84 -11.28 -6.70
C PHE A 55 5.06 -10.01 -6.33
N THR A 56 4.93 -9.04 -7.24
CA THR A 56 4.32 -7.74 -6.96
C THR A 56 2.91 -7.87 -6.38
N GLY A 57 2.08 -8.75 -6.93
CA GLY A 57 0.73 -9.00 -6.40
C GLY A 57 0.74 -9.49 -4.95
N ALA A 58 1.62 -10.44 -4.62
CA ALA A 58 1.75 -10.99 -3.27
C ALA A 58 2.30 -9.94 -2.27
N CYS A 59 3.29 -9.15 -2.69
CA CYS A 59 3.83 -8.06 -1.87
C CYS A 59 2.78 -6.97 -1.61
N ASN A 60 2.00 -6.55 -2.62
CA ASN A 60 0.94 -5.57 -2.44
C ASN A 60 -0.16 -6.05 -1.48
N SER A 61 -0.52 -7.34 -1.54
CA SER A 61 -1.46 -7.97 -0.60
C SER A 61 -0.90 -7.96 0.83
N HIS A 62 0.40 -8.22 0.98
CA HIS A 62 1.10 -8.20 2.28
C HIS A 62 1.14 -6.80 2.90
N ASP A 63 1.45 -5.77 2.11
CA ASP A 63 1.46 -4.38 2.54
C ASP A 63 0.08 -3.89 2.98
N TRP A 64 -0.96 -4.30 2.24
CA TRP A 64 -2.34 -4.04 2.62
C TRP A 64 -2.70 -4.74 3.93
N CYS A 65 -2.28 -6.00 4.10
CA CYS A 65 -2.51 -6.76 5.33
C CYS A 65 -1.84 -6.08 6.53
N TYR A 66 -0.59 -5.66 6.38
CA TYR A 66 0.15 -4.90 7.39
C TYR A 66 -0.56 -3.62 7.79
N SER A 67 -1.17 -2.92 6.83
CA SER A 67 -1.85 -1.66 7.09
C SER A 67 -3.23 -1.85 7.70
N TYR A 68 -4.06 -2.75 7.17
CA TYR A 68 -5.52 -2.71 7.42
C TYR A 68 -6.12 -3.97 8.03
N SER A 69 -5.46 -5.13 7.96
CA SER A 69 -6.02 -6.38 8.48
C SER A 69 -5.98 -6.43 10.01
N GLU A 70 -6.90 -7.17 10.65
CA GLU A 70 -6.90 -7.36 12.11
C GLU A 70 -6.13 -8.60 12.56
N VAL A 71 -5.56 -9.34 11.60
CA VAL A 71 -4.76 -10.53 11.85
C VAL A 71 -3.36 -10.18 12.37
N SER A 72 -2.70 -11.17 12.96
CA SER A 72 -1.31 -11.01 13.41
C SER A 72 -0.36 -10.81 12.23
N ARG A 73 0.80 -10.19 12.49
CA ARG A 73 1.90 -10.08 11.52
C ARG A 73 2.24 -11.43 10.89
N LYS A 74 2.30 -12.49 11.69
CA LYS A 74 2.55 -13.86 11.22
C LYS A 74 1.55 -14.30 10.16
N ASN A 75 0.25 -14.03 10.35
CA ASN A 75 -0.77 -14.42 9.38
C ASN A 75 -0.66 -13.62 8.08
N CYS A 76 -0.27 -12.34 8.14
CA CYS A 76 0.07 -11.59 6.93
C CYS A 76 1.28 -12.20 6.21
N ASP A 77 2.37 -12.50 6.94
CA ASP A 77 3.57 -13.12 6.39
C ASP A 77 3.26 -14.50 5.77
N ASP A 78 2.41 -15.31 6.39
CA ASP A 78 1.99 -16.61 5.85
C ASP A 78 1.11 -16.45 4.59
N SER A 79 0.33 -15.37 4.48
CA SER A 79 -0.41 -15.03 3.25
C SER A 79 0.52 -14.68 2.12
N LEU A 80 1.57 -13.89 2.38
CA LEU A 80 2.59 -13.55 1.41
C LEU A 80 3.23 -14.81 0.81
N LEU A 81 3.61 -15.78 1.65
CA LEU A 81 4.21 -17.02 1.17
C LEU A 81 3.25 -17.78 0.25
N ARG A 82 1.99 -17.97 0.67
CA ARG A 82 0.98 -18.70 -0.10
C ARG A 82 0.72 -18.06 -1.46
N GLU A 83 0.60 -16.74 -1.50
CA GLU A 83 0.35 -15.99 -2.74
C GLU A 83 1.57 -15.98 -3.67
N ALA A 84 2.77 -15.83 -3.12
CA ALA A 84 4.02 -15.93 -3.90
C ALA A 84 4.23 -17.35 -4.45
N GLU A 85 3.94 -18.40 -3.68
CA GLU A 85 4.02 -19.79 -4.16
C GLU A 85 2.98 -20.08 -5.24
N ALA A 86 1.79 -19.49 -5.16
CA ALA A 86 0.76 -19.60 -6.19
C ALA A 86 1.23 -19.01 -7.53
N SER A 87 1.94 -17.87 -7.53
CA SER A 87 2.47 -17.27 -8.76
C SER A 87 3.59 -18.10 -9.40
N CYS A 88 4.20 -19.02 -8.65
CA CYS A 88 5.28 -19.86 -9.13
C CYS A 88 4.84 -20.99 -10.06
N ASN A 89 3.55 -21.36 -10.10
CA ASN A 89 3.03 -22.48 -10.90
C ASN A 89 3.91 -23.75 -10.80
N GLY A 90 4.33 -24.11 -9.58
CA GLY A 90 5.16 -25.29 -9.31
C GLY A 90 6.65 -25.19 -9.67
N LYS A 91 7.14 -24.07 -10.23
CA LYS A 91 8.56 -23.91 -10.59
C LYS A 91 9.46 -23.90 -9.35
N ARG A 92 10.30 -24.93 -9.19
CA ARG A 92 11.14 -25.14 -7.98
C ARG A 92 12.00 -23.94 -7.58
N VAL A 93 12.61 -23.26 -8.56
CA VAL A 93 13.48 -22.09 -8.28
C VAL A 93 12.65 -20.89 -7.80
N CYS A 94 11.46 -20.69 -8.36
CA CYS A 94 10.51 -19.69 -7.90
C CYS A 94 10.03 -19.99 -6.47
N LEU A 95 9.65 -21.23 -6.18
CA LEU A 95 9.22 -21.63 -4.83
C LEU A 95 10.32 -21.37 -3.79
N LYS A 96 11.58 -21.67 -4.12
CA LYS A 96 12.72 -21.30 -3.26
C LYS A 96 12.84 -19.79 -3.06
N ALA A 97 12.60 -19.00 -4.10
CA ALA A 97 12.61 -17.55 -4.03
C ALA A 97 11.48 -17.01 -3.12
N ALA A 98 10.26 -17.54 -3.23
CA ALA A 98 9.13 -17.24 -2.36
C ALA A 98 9.43 -17.56 -0.88
N GLN A 99 10.10 -18.68 -0.62
CA GLN A 99 10.54 -19.06 0.73
C GLN A 99 11.61 -18.10 1.29
N VAL A 100 12.52 -17.60 0.46
CA VAL A 100 13.48 -16.56 0.88
C VAL A 100 12.76 -15.24 1.20
N LEU A 101 11.77 -14.87 0.40
CA LEU A 101 10.91 -13.70 0.64
C LEU A 101 10.21 -13.80 2.00
N TYR A 102 9.54 -14.92 2.26
CA TYR A 102 8.89 -15.20 3.54
C TYR A 102 9.85 -15.10 4.74
N LYS A 103 11.01 -15.75 4.66
CA LYS A 103 12.02 -15.71 5.73
C LYS A 103 12.51 -14.28 6.00
N GLY A 104 12.65 -13.48 4.95
CA GLY A 104 13.00 -12.06 5.05
C GLY A 104 11.98 -11.28 5.88
N VAL A 105 10.70 -11.34 5.53
CA VAL A 105 9.64 -10.61 6.27
C VAL A 105 9.45 -11.17 7.69
N ARG A 106 9.57 -12.48 7.90
CA ARG A 106 9.51 -13.06 9.25
C ARG A 106 10.62 -12.50 10.15
N ARG A 107 11.84 -12.40 9.61
CA ARG A 107 13.03 -11.97 10.36
C ARG A 107 13.11 -10.46 10.56
N PHE A 108 12.71 -9.66 9.57
CA PHE A 108 12.96 -8.21 9.55
C PHE A 108 11.71 -7.35 9.38
N GLY A 109 10.52 -7.94 9.20
CA GLY A 109 9.29 -7.22 8.87
C GLY A 109 8.61 -6.48 10.03
N GLN A 110 9.01 -6.74 11.29
CA GLN A 110 8.32 -6.17 12.44
C GLN A 110 8.29 -4.63 12.49
N PRO A 111 9.40 -3.90 12.26
CA PRO A 111 9.36 -2.45 12.19
C PRO A 111 8.42 -1.92 11.09
N TYR A 112 8.33 -2.62 9.95
CA TYR A 112 7.45 -2.27 8.84
C TYR A 112 5.98 -2.48 9.20
N PHE A 113 5.65 -3.60 9.84
CA PHE A 113 4.31 -3.87 10.37
C PHE A 113 3.86 -2.77 11.32
N LEU A 114 4.69 -2.44 12.32
CA LEU A 114 4.36 -1.40 13.31
C LEU A 114 4.18 -0.03 12.66
N ARG A 115 5.07 0.35 11.74
CA ARG A 115 4.96 1.60 10.98
C ARG A 115 3.68 1.64 10.17
N ALA A 116 3.36 0.57 9.45
CA ALA A 116 2.15 0.50 8.63
C ALA A 116 0.86 0.61 9.46
N ARG A 117 0.80 -0.04 10.62
CA ARG A 117 -0.32 0.07 11.57
C ARG A 117 -0.46 1.47 12.16
N GLN A 118 0.65 2.10 12.54
CA GLN A 118 0.65 3.46 13.06
C GLN A 118 0.17 4.45 12.00
N ALA A 119 0.71 4.34 10.79
CA ALA A 119 0.36 5.09 9.60
C ALA A 119 -1.16 4.97 9.29
N SER A 120 -1.72 3.77 9.41
CA SER A 120 -3.14 3.51 9.16
C SER A 120 -4.08 3.76 10.35
N GLY A 121 -3.57 4.25 11.49
CA GLY A 121 -4.36 4.50 12.70
C GLY A 121 -4.91 3.23 13.37
N ARG A 122 -4.27 2.08 13.19
CA ARG A 122 -4.73 0.79 13.67
C ARG A 122 -3.95 0.28 14.91
N PRO A 123 -4.60 -0.44 15.84
CA PRO A 123 -3.95 -1.00 17.02
C PRO A 123 -2.98 -2.13 16.68
N GLN A 124 -1.95 -2.30 17.50
CA GLN A 124 -0.90 -3.31 17.33
C GLN A 124 -1.36 -4.66 17.94
N ASN A 125 -1.72 -5.63 17.10
CA ASN A 125 -1.93 -7.01 17.54
C ASN A 125 -0.72 -7.86 17.11
N ASP A 126 0.33 -7.89 17.92
CA ASP A 126 1.52 -8.72 17.69
C ASP A 126 1.44 -10.03 18.47
N SER A 127 0.86 -11.05 17.84
CA SER A 127 1.03 -12.44 18.28
C SER A 127 2.27 -12.98 17.56
N ARG A 128 3.39 -13.11 18.30
CA ARG A 128 4.72 -13.53 17.82
C ARG A 128 4.71 -14.68 16.80
#